data_AF-A0A059KXD1-F1
#
_entry.id   AF-A0A059KXD1-F1
#
_cell.length_a   1.000
_cell.length_b   1.000
_cell.length_c   1.000
_cell.angle_alpha   90.00
_cell.angle_beta   90.00
_cell.angle_gamma   90.00
#
_symmetry.space_group_name_H-M   'P 1'
#
loop_
_entity.id
_entity.type
_entity.pdbx_description
1 polymer ?
#
loop_
_entity_poly.entity_id
_entity_poly.type
_entity_poly.pdbx_seq_one_letter_code
_entity_poly.pdbx_strand_id
1 'polypeptide(L)'
;MESLQKSVIAALIALWVTGAAVIGIDYLEKGMSYFMNPKLHAKVIIVVLLSYNGILLHRLVLPALQKAGSLLNLGFSARMLALFCGSLSAVSWMYAAMLGVGRPLAWKYSLSELLMAYPVLIALGFLTMLVLTQRLKTQDSVVISPQTA
;
A
#
# COMPACT_ATOMS: atom_id res chain seq x y z
N MET A 1 -18.94 2.67 -4.18
CA MET A 1 -17.91 1.87 -3.46
C MET A 1 -17.66 0.52 -4.13
N GLU A 2 -18.67 -0.24 -4.55
CA GLU A 2 -18.45 -1.55 -5.20
C GLU A 2 -17.64 -1.48 -6.51
N SER A 3 -17.84 -0.45 -7.33
CA SER A 3 -17.05 -0.27 -8.56
C SER A 3 -15.55 -0.09 -8.29
N LEU A 4 -15.20 0.69 -7.25
CA LEU A 4 -13.82 0.89 -6.81
C LEU A 4 -13.21 -0.41 -6.28
N GLN A 5 -13.96 -1.15 -5.47
CA GLN A 5 -13.56 -2.47 -4.97
C GLN A 5 -13.22 -3.44 -6.11
N LYS A 6 -14.10 -3.53 -7.11
CA LYS A 6 -13.87 -4.36 -8.30
C LYS A 6 -12.65 -3.90 -9.10
N SER A 7 -12.46 -2.58 -9.23
CA SER A 7 -11.30 -2.01 -9.91
C SER A 7 -9.98 -2.36 -9.21
N VAL A 8 -9.91 -2.27 -7.88
CA VAL A 8 -8.71 -2.65 -7.11
C VAL A 8 -8.39 -4.13 -7.24
N ILE A 9 -9.41 -5.01 -7.19
CA ILE A 9 -9.21 -6.45 -7.40
C ILE A 9 -8.72 -6.73 -8.83
N ALA A 10 -9.31 -6.09 -9.83
CA ALA A 10 -8.87 -6.22 -11.22
C ALA A 10 -7.42 -5.73 -11.40
N ALA A 11 -7.06 -4.61 -10.79
CA ALA A 11 -5.69 -4.11 -10.79
C ALA A 11 -4.72 -5.07 -10.11
N LEU A 12 -5.12 -5.70 -8.99
CA LEU A 12 -4.31 -6.70 -8.29
C LEU A 12 -4.11 -7.97 -9.14
N ILE A 13 -5.15 -8.44 -9.83
CA ILE A 13 -5.05 -9.55 -10.77
C ILE A 13 -4.10 -9.20 -11.92
N ALA A 14 -4.28 -8.01 -12.53
CA ALA A 14 -3.42 -7.54 -13.59
C ALA A 14 -1.95 -7.43 -13.13
N LEU A 15 -1.71 -6.97 -11.89
CA LEU A 15 -0.38 -6.90 -11.29
C LEU A 15 0.26 -8.29 -11.17
N TRP A 16 -0.48 -9.29 -10.72
CA TRP A 16 0.00 -10.67 -10.63
C TRP A 16 0.29 -11.27 -12.01
N VAL A 17 -0.63 -11.11 -12.97
CA VAL A 17 -0.48 -11.65 -14.33
C VAL A 17 0.71 -11.01 -15.04
N THR A 18 0.81 -9.68 -15.03
CA THR A 18 1.94 -8.97 -15.63
C THR A 18 3.25 -9.26 -14.90
N GLY A 19 3.22 -9.39 -13.57
CA GLY A 19 4.38 -9.80 -12.79
C GLY A 19 4.89 -11.18 -13.17
N ALA A 20 4.00 -12.17 -13.25
CA ALA A 20 4.34 -13.54 -13.65
C ALA A 20 4.85 -13.61 -15.10
N ALA A 21 4.25 -12.83 -16.02
CA ALA A 21 4.71 -12.76 -17.40
C ALA A 21 6.14 -12.23 -17.51
N VAL A 22 6.47 -11.14 -16.80
CA VAL A 22 7.84 -10.58 -16.78
C VAL A 22 8.83 -11.59 -16.21
N ILE A 23 8.47 -12.28 -15.14
CA ILE A 23 9.32 -13.33 -14.54
C ILE A 23 9.55 -14.47 -15.54
N GLY A 24 8.52 -14.90 -16.27
CA GLY A 24 8.62 -15.94 -17.28
C GLY A 24 9.54 -15.56 -18.43
N ILE A 25 9.44 -14.33 -18.94
CA ILE A 25 10.30 -13.83 -20.02
C ILE A 25 11.76 -13.77 -19.54
N ASP A 26 12.02 -13.16 -18.38
CA ASP A 26 13.36 -13.06 -17.82
C ASP A 26 13.97 -14.44 -17.47
N TYR A 27 13.14 -15.40 -17.05
CA TYR A 27 13.57 -16.77 -16.80
C TYR A 27 14.03 -17.49 -18.07
N LEU A 28 13.34 -17.29 -19.19
CA LEU A 28 13.75 -17.85 -20.49
C LEU A 28 15.10 -17.30 -20.97
N GLU A 29 15.43 -16.05 -20.63
CA GLU A 29 16.71 -15.43 -21.00
C GLU A 29 17.86 -15.82 -20.05
N LYS A 30 17.62 -15.85 -18.73
CA LYS A 30 18.69 -15.95 -17.70
C LYS A 30 18.72 -17.29 -16.96
N GLY A 31 17.73 -18.15 -17.21
CA GLY A 31 17.58 -19.46 -16.56
C GLY A 31 17.36 -19.37 -15.05
N MET A 32 17.68 -20.46 -14.34
CA MET A 32 17.51 -20.58 -12.88
C MET A 32 18.25 -19.51 -12.06
N SER A 33 19.29 -18.89 -12.62
CA SER A 33 20.04 -17.81 -11.95
C SER A 33 19.19 -16.57 -11.66
N TYR A 34 18.11 -16.36 -12.42
CA TYR A 34 17.20 -15.22 -12.24
C TYR A 34 16.47 -15.26 -10.89
N PHE A 35 16.17 -16.46 -10.39
CA PHE A 35 15.55 -16.62 -9.08
C PHE A 35 16.46 -16.19 -7.93
N MET A 36 17.78 -16.11 -8.13
CA MET A 36 18.70 -15.61 -7.11
C MET A 36 18.74 -14.08 -7.02
N ASN A 37 17.96 -13.38 -7.84
CA ASN A 37 17.93 -11.93 -7.85
C ASN A 37 17.21 -11.38 -6.61
N PRO A 38 17.91 -10.69 -5.68
CA PRO A 38 17.30 -10.15 -4.46
C PRO A 38 16.17 -9.16 -4.77
N LYS A 39 16.23 -8.49 -5.93
CA LYS A 39 15.17 -7.59 -6.40
C LYS A 39 13.86 -8.32 -6.70
N LEU A 40 13.95 -9.53 -7.27
CA LEU A 40 12.79 -10.36 -7.57
C LEU A 40 12.10 -10.79 -6.28
N HIS A 41 12.89 -11.27 -5.30
CA HIS A 41 12.39 -11.64 -3.98
C HIS A 41 11.70 -10.48 -3.28
N ALA A 42 12.31 -9.29 -3.26
CA ALA A 42 11.69 -8.10 -2.68
C ALA A 42 10.33 -7.78 -3.34
N LYS A 43 10.26 -7.83 -4.68
CA LYS A 43 9.02 -7.57 -5.41
C LYS A 43 7.92 -8.57 -5.05
N VAL A 44 8.24 -9.87 -5.02
CA VAL A 44 7.27 -10.92 -4.69
C VAL A 44 6.78 -10.76 -3.25
N ILE A 45 7.69 -10.53 -2.29
CA ILE A 45 7.33 -10.32 -0.87
C ILE A 45 6.36 -9.13 -0.73
N ILE A 46 6.64 -8.01 -1.39
CA ILE A 46 5.80 -6.81 -1.31
C ILE A 46 4.43 -7.05 -1.95
N VAL A 47 4.36 -7.73 -3.09
CA VAL A 47 3.07 -8.05 -3.74
C VAL A 47 2.24 -9.02 -2.89
N VAL A 48 2.88 -9.99 -2.21
CA VAL A 48 2.20 -10.88 -1.26
C VAL A 48 1.66 -10.10 -0.06
N LEU A 49 2.47 -9.22 0.53
CA LEU A 49 2.04 -8.36 1.63
C LEU A 49 0.89 -7.42 1.22
N LEU A 50 0.97 -6.84 0.01
CA LEU A 50 -0.10 -6.02 -0.55
C LEU A 50 -1.38 -6.83 -0.75
N SER A 51 -1.28 -8.07 -1.21
CA SER A 51 -2.43 -8.97 -1.40
C SER A 51 -3.10 -9.28 -0.06
N TYR A 52 -2.31 -9.60 0.97
CA TYR A 52 -2.80 -9.83 2.32
C TYR A 52 -3.46 -8.57 2.91
N ASN A 53 -2.83 -7.41 2.76
CA ASN A 53 -3.41 -6.14 3.20
C ASN A 53 -4.68 -5.77 2.43
N GLY A 54 -4.75 -6.08 1.13
CA GLY A 54 -5.96 -5.89 0.32
C GLY A 54 -7.15 -6.68 0.88
N ILE A 55 -6.93 -7.92 1.33
CA ILE A 55 -7.96 -8.73 1.98
C ILE A 55 -8.41 -8.08 3.29
N LEU A 56 -7.48 -7.63 4.14
CA LEU A 56 -7.79 -6.92 5.39
C LEU A 56 -8.58 -5.64 5.14
N LEU A 57 -8.16 -4.85 4.15
CA LEU A 57 -8.81 -3.60 3.78
C LEU A 57 -10.24 -3.84 3.29
N HIS A 58 -10.46 -4.85 2.45
CA HIS A 58 -11.80 -5.21 1.96
C HIS A 58 -12.73 -5.76 3.05
N ARG A 59 -12.20 -6.55 3.99
CA ARG A 59 -13.02 -7.19 5.02
C ARG A 59 -13.30 -6.30 6.22
N LEU A 60 -12.35 -5.45 6.61
CA LEU A 60 -12.43 -4.67 7.85
C LEU A 60 -12.63 -3.18 7.59
N VAL A 61 -11.79 -2.59 6.74
CA VAL A 61 -11.75 -1.12 6.57
C VAL A 61 -12.91 -0.62 5.72
N LEU A 62 -13.17 -1.23 4.57
CA LEU A 62 -14.21 -0.75 3.67
C LEU A 62 -15.62 -0.84 4.25
N PRO A 63 -16.02 -1.94 4.94
CA PRO A 63 -17.32 -1.99 5.59
C PRO A 63 -17.46 -0.98 6.73
N ALA A 64 -16.39 -0.75 7.51
CA ALA A 64 -16.37 0.26 8.56
C ALA A 64 -16.51 1.68 7.98
N LEU A 65 -15.84 1.96 6.86
CA LEU A 65 -15.91 3.23 6.15
C LEU A 65 -17.30 3.47 5.52
N GLN A 66 -17.92 2.43 4.96
CA GLN A 66 -19.28 2.51 4.43
C GLN A 66 -20.31 2.81 5.52
N LYS A 67 -20.16 2.22 6.72
CA LYS A 67 -21.08 2.46 7.85
C LYS A 67 -20.95 3.87 8.42
N ALA A 68 -19.73 4.42 8.50
CA ALA A 68 -19.48 5.73 9.08
C ALA A 68 -19.59 6.90 8.07
N GLY A 69 -19.59 6.60 6.77
CA GLY A 69 -19.65 7.58 5.68
C GLY A 69 -18.36 8.37 5.43
N SER A 70 -17.57 8.64 6.48
CA SER A 70 -16.30 9.36 6.41
C SER A 70 -15.25 8.75 7.33
N LEU A 71 -13.98 8.86 6.92
CA LEU A 71 -12.82 8.40 7.70
C LEU A 71 -12.71 9.13 9.05
N LEU A 72 -13.20 10.38 9.12
CA LEU A 72 -13.22 11.20 10.34
C LEU A 72 -14.26 10.72 11.36
N ASN A 73 -15.34 10.09 10.90
CA ASN A 73 -16.44 9.58 11.73
C ASN A 73 -16.17 8.17 12.27
N LEU A 74 -15.07 7.53 11.88
CA LEU A 74 -14.68 6.22 12.41
C LEU A 74 -14.22 6.36 13.86
N GLY A 75 -14.57 5.37 14.69
CA GLY A 75 -13.96 5.18 16.00
C GLY A 75 -12.43 5.09 15.91
N PHE A 76 -11.72 5.54 16.95
CA PHE A 76 -10.27 5.71 16.94
C PHE A 76 -9.52 4.47 16.41
N SER A 77 -9.83 3.27 16.92
CA SER A 77 -9.17 2.03 16.51
C SER A 77 -9.41 1.68 15.04
N ALA A 78 -10.65 1.84 14.55
CA ALA A 78 -10.99 1.57 13.16
C ALA A 78 -10.33 2.58 12.22
N ARG A 79 -10.25 3.85 12.64
CA ARG A 79 -9.54 4.92 11.91
C ARG A 79 -8.03 4.63 11.84
N MET A 80 -7.39 4.24 12.94
CA MET A 80 -5.96 3.88 12.92
C MET A 80 -5.70 2.71 11.96
N LEU A 81 -6.53 1.67 12.00
CA LEU A 81 -6.43 0.53 11.09
C LEU A 81 -6.63 0.97 9.63
N ALA A 82 -7.63 1.81 9.35
CA ALA A 82 -7.90 2.34 8.02
C ALA A 82 -6.71 3.15 7.47
N LEU A 83 -6.13 4.04 8.29
CA LEU A 83 -4.97 4.83 7.91
C LEU A 83 -3.75 3.93 7.68
N PHE A 84 -3.51 2.95 8.54
CA PHE A 84 -2.39 2.02 8.38
C PHE A 84 -2.53 1.17 7.12
N CYS A 85 -3.67 0.50 6.93
CA CYS A 85 -3.93 -0.31 5.73
C CYS A 85 -3.91 0.54 4.45
N GLY A 86 -4.37 1.79 4.50
CA GLY A 86 -4.32 2.73 3.40
C GLY A 86 -2.87 3.10 3.03
N SER A 87 -2.08 3.53 4.02
CA SER A 87 -0.67 3.89 3.81
C SER A 87 0.16 2.68 3.35
N LEU A 88 -0.05 1.50 3.93
CA LEU A 88 0.64 0.27 3.52
C LEU A 88 0.34 -0.06 2.05
N SER A 89 -0.94 0.01 1.64
CA SER A 89 -1.31 -0.20 0.23
C SER A 89 -0.62 0.80 -0.69
N ALA A 90 -0.74 2.11 -0.40
CA ALA A 90 -0.18 3.16 -1.25
C ALA A 90 1.33 3.01 -1.43
N VAL A 91 2.06 2.76 -0.33
CA VAL A 91 3.51 2.54 -0.37
C VAL A 91 3.85 1.26 -1.14
N SER A 92 3.13 0.16 -0.92
CA SER A 92 3.37 -1.09 -1.65
C SER A 92 3.22 -0.94 -3.17
N TRP A 93 2.18 -0.26 -3.62
CA TRP A 93 1.94 0.00 -5.04
C TRP A 93 3.09 0.81 -5.66
N MET A 94 3.46 1.92 -5.01
CA MET A 94 4.54 2.78 -5.49
C MET A 94 5.90 2.07 -5.45
N TYR A 95 6.16 1.28 -4.41
CA TYR A 95 7.41 0.53 -4.28
C TYR A 95 7.53 -0.59 -5.31
N ALA A 96 6.45 -1.35 -5.54
CA ALA A 96 6.41 -2.38 -6.57
C ALA A 96 6.62 -1.78 -7.98
N ALA A 97 6.05 -0.61 -8.25
CA ALA A 97 6.28 0.14 -9.48
C ALA A 97 7.74 0.58 -9.61
N MET A 98 8.32 1.20 -8.56
CA MET A 98 9.72 1.63 -8.51
C MET A 98 10.69 0.47 -8.77
N LEU A 99 10.47 -0.67 -8.09
CA LEU A 99 11.24 -1.89 -8.33
C LEU A 99 11.05 -2.38 -9.78
N GLY A 100 9.86 -2.25 -10.37
CA GLY A 100 9.61 -2.56 -11.77
C GLY A 100 10.53 -1.78 -12.73
N VAL A 101 10.63 -0.46 -12.57
CA VAL A 101 11.38 0.40 -13.50
C VAL A 101 12.90 0.39 -13.25
N GLY A 102 13.34 0.13 -12.03
CA GLY A 102 14.74 0.24 -11.63
C GLY A 102 15.62 -0.91 -12.12
N ARG A 103 15.89 -1.02 -13.44
CA ARG A 103 16.85 -2.00 -14.02
C ARG A 103 18.23 -1.97 -13.33
N PRO A 104 18.83 -0.81 -12.98
CA PRO A 104 20.15 -0.75 -12.31
C PRO A 104 20.16 -1.24 -10.86
N LEU A 105 18.99 -1.46 -10.25
CA LEU A 105 18.88 -1.98 -8.89
C LEU A 105 19.02 -3.51 -8.84
N ALA A 106 18.87 -4.19 -9.98
CA ALA A 106 19.11 -5.63 -10.05
C ALA A 106 20.59 -5.87 -9.74
N TRP A 107 20.87 -6.66 -8.70
CA TRP A 107 22.22 -7.08 -8.28
C TRP A 107 23.10 -6.04 -7.58
N LYS A 108 22.67 -4.77 -7.46
CA LYS A 108 23.46 -3.72 -6.78
C LYS A 108 23.20 -3.66 -5.27
N TYR A 109 21.99 -4.03 -4.85
CA TYR A 109 21.57 -3.98 -3.45
C TYR A 109 21.14 -5.36 -2.97
N SER A 110 21.46 -5.65 -1.72
CA SER A 110 21.00 -6.85 -1.03
C SER A 110 19.50 -6.80 -0.75
N LEU A 111 18.90 -7.97 -0.52
CA LEU A 111 17.48 -8.09 -0.19
C LEU A 111 17.12 -7.28 1.07
N SER A 112 17.99 -7.26 2.07
CA SER A 112 17.78 -6.53 3.32
C SER A 112 17.77 -5.03 3.12
N GLU A 113 18.69 -4.48 2.33
CA GLU A 113 18.72 -3.05 2.02
C GLU A 113 17.45 -2.61 1.29
N LEU A 114 17.00 -3.41 0.32
CA LEU A 114 15.75 -3.14 -0.40
C LEU A 114 14.52 -3.28 0.51
N LEU A 115 14.52 -4.20 1.47
CA LEU A 115 13.39 -4.36 2.39
C LEU A 115 13.42 -3.40 3.57
N MET A 116 14.56 -2.81 3.94
CA MET A 116 14.64 -1.82 5.03
C MET A 116 13.94 -0.51 4.70
N ALA A 117 14.01 -0.06 3.45
CA ALA A 117 13.34 1.16 3.02
C ALA A 117 11.81 1.04 3.11
N TYR A 118 11.28 -0.17 2.93
CA TYR A 118 9.85 -0.43 2.88
C TYR A 118 9.07 -0.11 4.18
N PRO A 119 9.42 -0.64 5.37
CA PRO A 119 8.75 -0.29 6.62
C PRO A 119 8.95 1.18 7.01
N VAL A 120 10.10 1.78 6.65
CA VAL A 120 10.35 3.21 6.89
C VAL A 120 9.37 4.06 6.08
N LEU A 121 9.18 3.75 4.79
CA LEU A 121 8.21 4.46 3.94
C LEU A 121 6.77 4.24 4.40
N ILE A 122 6.42 3.05 4.89
CA ILE A 122 5.10 2.79 5.50
C ILE A 122 4.91 3.68 6.73
N ALA A 123 5.89 3.72 7.63
CA ALA A 123 5.81 4.53 8.85
C ALA A 123 5.66 6.01 8.52
N LEU A 124 6.45 6.53 7.57
CA LEU A 124 6.32 7.92 7.10
C LEU A 124 4.94 8.18 6.48
N GLY A 125 4.48 7.31 5.58
CA GLY A 125 3.16 7.42 4.95
C GLY A 125 2.00 7.32 5.94
N PHE A 126 2.17 6.60 7.04
CA PHE A 126 1.20 6.54 8.12
C PHE A 126 1.21 7.81 8.97
N LEU A 127 2.40 8.29 9.36
CA LEU A 127 2.55 9.53 10.13
C LEU A 127 1.99 10.74 9.38
N THR A 128 2.23 10.86 8.07
CA THR A 128 1.67 11.95 7.26
C THR A 128 0.14 11.92 7.26
N MET A 129 -0.46 10.74 7.10
CA MET A 129 -1.90 10.56 7.17
C MET A 129 -2.46 10.87 8.57
N LEU A 130 -1.75 10.51 9.64
CA LEU A 130 -2.14 10.87 11.00
C LEU A 130 -2.18 12.39 11.19
N VAL A 131 -1.11 13.08 10.80
CA VAL A 131 -1.02 14.54 10.91
C VAL A 131 -2.12 15.21 10.09
N LEU A 132 -2.36 14.76 8.85
CA LEU A 132 -3.41 15.30 8.00
C LEU A 132 -4.79 15.14 8.63
N THR A 133 -5.10 13.94 9.13
CA THR A 133 -6.42 13.65 9.71
C THR A 133 -6.61 14.32 11.08
N GLN A 134 -5.54 14.61 11.81
CA GLN A 134 -5.61 15.45 13.01
C GLN A 134 -5.93 16.90 12.66
N ARG A 135 -5.23 17.48 11.68
CA ARG A 135 -5.48 18.86 11.22
C ARG A 135 -6.91 19.07 10.73
N LEU A 136 -7.44 18.13 9.94
CA LEU A 136 -8.82 18.20 9.45
C LEU A 136 -9.84 18.15 10.60
N LYS A 137 -9.63 17.26 11.58
CA LYS A 137 -10.51 17.19 12.76
C LYS A 137 -10.49 18.47 13.59
N THR A 138 -9.32 19.10 13.74
CA THR A 138 -9.21 20.39 14.43
C THR A 138 -9.94 21.50 13.67
N GLN A 139 -9.84 21.55 12.34
CA GLN A 139 -10.56 22.53 11.52
C GLN A 139 -12.09 22.37 11.61
N ASP A 140 -12.60 21.14 11.52
CA ASP A 140 -14.04 20.89 11.69
C ASP A 140 -14.53 21.36 13.06
N SER A 141 -13.72 21.16 14.11
CA SER A 141 -14.06 21.59 15.48
C SER A 141 -14.14 23.11 15.61
N VAL A 142 -13.25 23.85 14.92
CA VAL A 142 -13.21 25.32 14.93
C VAL A 142 -14.37 25.93 14.13
N VAL A 143 -14.78 25.31 13.02
CA VAL A 143 -15.91 25.79 12.19
C VAL A 143 -17.26 25.56 12.89
N ILE A 144 -17.39 24.51 13.71
CA ILE A 144 -18.64 24.14 14.41
C ILE A 144 -18.86 24.94 15.70
N SER A 145 -17.89 25.70 16.20
CA SER A 145 -18.14 26.70 17.25
C SER A 145 -18.50 28.05 16.60
N PRO A 146 -19.79 28.41 16.45
CA PRO A 146 -20.11 29.80 16.16
C PRO A 146 -19.60 30.63 17.33
N GLN A 147 -19.05 31.79 17.01
CA GLN A 147 -18.64 32.80 17.96
C GLN A 147 -19.75 32.99 19.02
N THR A 148 -19.55 32.43 20.21
CA THR A 148 -20.21 32.89 21.43
C THR A 148 -19.35 34.01 21.97
N ALA A 149 -19.52 35.20 21.40
CA ALA A 149 -19.07 36.46 21.96
C ALA A 149 -20.06 37.55 21.54
#